data_AF-A0A3D4TBS4-F1
#
_entry.id   AF-A0A3D4TBS4-F1
#
_cell.length_a   1.000
_cell.length_b   1.000
_cell.length_c   1.000
_cell.angle_alpha   90.00
_cell.angle_beta   90.00
_cell.angle_gamma   90.00
#
_symmetry.space_group_name_H-M   'P 1'
#
loop_
_entity.id
_entity.type
_entity.pdbx_description
1 polymer ?
#
loop_
_entity_poly.entity_id
_entity_poly.type
_entity_poly.pdbx_seq_one_letter_code
_entity_poly.pdbx_strand_id
1 'polypeptide(L)'
;MQTWVYYAILSTLTGGAALVFAKMGMKQANEHLALTIRTGVLFLIVVVNAWMAGGLKDAKAIPQKALFWFVLAGVSTAVYWIFFFKAMKTANVSVVSTIDKGSILITFLLSYLLLNEPITPKLLIGATLIIVGTLVLIK
;
A
#
# COMPACT_ATOMS: atom_id res chain seq x y z
N MET A 1 -1.69 24.87 -3.19
CA MET A 1 -1.28 23.59 -2.58
C MET A 1 -0.21 22.96 -3.45
N GLN A 2 0.80 22.31 -2.88
CA GLN A 2 1.86 21.66 -3.67
C GLN A 2 1.30 20.45 -4.44
N THR A 3 1.81 20.17 -5.64
CA THR A 3 1.29 19.15 -6.58
C THR A 3 1.16 17.76 -5.96
N TRP A 4 2.08 17.38 -5.07
CA TRP A 4 2.06 16.07 -4.39
C TRP A 4 0.84 15.87 -3.48
N VAL A 5 0.26 16.94 -2.93
CA VAL A 5 -0.92 16.87 -2.06
C VAL A 5 -2.12 16.37 -2.86
N TYR A 6 -2.29 16.84 -4.10
CA TYR A 6 -3.37 16.40 -4.97
C TYR A 6 -3.26 14.91 -5.30
N TYR A 7 -2.05 14.42 -5.60
CA TYR A 7 -1.82 13.00 -5.84
C TYR A 7 -2.09 12.15 -4.58
N ALA A 8 -1.74 12.63 -3.39
CA ALA A 8 -2.00 11.93 -2.14
C ALA A 8 -3.51 11.83 -1.82
N ILE A 9 -4.27 12.90 -2.06
CA ILE A 9 -5.73 12.91 -1.87
C ILE A 9 -6.39 11.93 -2.85
N LEU A 10 -6.04 12.00 -4.13
CA LEU A 10 -6.60 11.12 -5.16
C LEU A 10 -6.25 9.65 -4.89
N SER A 11 -5.03 9.37 -4.45
CA SER A 11 -4.59 8.03 -4.00
C SER A 11 -5.43 7.52 -2.83
N THR A 12 -5.74 8.38 -1.85
CA THR A 12 -6.56 7.99 -0.71
C THR A 12 -8.00 7.65 -1.11
N LEU A 13 -8.61 8.46 -1.98
CA LEU A 13 -9.96 8.23 -2.48
C LEU A 13 -10.07 6.92 -3.27
N THR A 14 -9.18 6.74 -4.25
CA THR A 14 -9.16 5.54 -5.11
C THR A 14 -8.77 4.29 -4.33
N GLY A 15 -7.83 4.40 -3.39
CA GLY A 15 -7.42 3.32 -2.50
C GLY A 15 -8.55 2.84 -1.60
N GLY A 16 -9.30 3.77 -0.98
CA GLY A 16 -10.47 3.44 -0.16
C GLY A 16 -11.57 2.73 -0.96
N ALA A 17 -11.91 3.26 -2.14
CA ALA A 17 -12.88 2.63 -3.04
C ALA A 17 -12.44 1.21 -3.45
N ALA A 18 -11.15 1.02 -3.78
CA ALA A 18 -10.60 -0.27 -4.16
C ALA A 18 -10.68 -1.32 -3.03
N LEU A 19 -10.64 -0.94 -1.75
CA LEU A 19 -10.82 -1.87 -0.64
C LEU A 19 -12.27 -2.33 -0.51
N VAL A 20 -13.23 -1.41 -0.68
CA VAL A 20 -14.66 -1.74 -0.64
C VAL A 20 -15.03 -2.66 -1.79
N PHE A 21 -14.61 -2.34 -3.02
CA PHE A 21 -14.87 -3.18 -4.20
C PHE A 21 -14.24 -4.59 -4.05
N ALA A 22 -13.03 -4.67 -3.50
CA ALA A 22 -12.41 -5.95 -3.20
C ALA A 22 -13.22 -6.79 -2.20
N LYS A 23 -13.68 -6.18 -1.09
CA LYS A 23 -14.53 -6.89 -0.13
C LYS A 23 -15.83 -7.36 -0.75
N MET A 24 -16.47 -6.54 -1.60
CA MET A 24 -17.67 -6.93 -2.32
C MET A 24 -17.41 -8.15 -3.23
N GLY A 25 -16.32 -8.15 -3.99
CA GLY A 25 -15.94 -9.28 -4.84
C GLY A 25 -15.65 -10.57 -4.05
N MET A 26 -14.94 -10.46 -2.91
CA MET A 26 -14.62 -11.61 -2.06
C MET A 26 -15.84 -12.23 -1.36
N LYS A 27 -16.99 -11.57 -1.32
CA LYS A 27 -18.23 -12.21 -0.82
C LYS A 27 -18.76 -13.30 -1.75
N GLN A 28 -18.42 -13.24 -3.03
CA GLN A 28 -18.96 -14.12 -4.07
C GLN A 28 -17.90 -15.08 -4.64
N ALA A 29 -16.64 -14.95 -4.24
CA ALA A 29 -15.51 -15.70 -4.79
C ALA A 29 -14.46 -16.05 -3.72
N ASN A 30 -13.60 -17.01 -4.04
CA ASN A 30 -12.42 -17.32 -3.25
C ASN A 30 -11.45 -16.12 -3.22
N GLU A 31 -10.89 -15.82 -2.05
CA GLU A 31 -9.91 -14.76 -1.79
C GLU A 31 -8.66 -14.87 -2.65
N HIS A 32 -8.18 -16.08 -2.91
CA HIS A 32 -7.02 -16.32 -3.75
C HIS A 32 -7.33 -15.92 -5.20
N LEU A 33 -8.50 -16.33 -5.71
CA LEU A 33 -8.94 -15.97 -7.06
C LEU A 33 -9.22 -14.46 -7.18
N ALA A 34 -9.87 -13.87 -6.18
CA ALA A 34 -10.15 -12.44 -6.14
C ALA A 34 -8.84 -11.61 -6.16
N LEU A 35 -7.84 -12.05 -5.40
CA LEU A 35 -6.53 -11.41 -5.39
C LEU A 35 -5.82 -11.56 -6.74
N THR A 36 -5.85 -12.74 -7.36
CA THR A 36 -5.26 -12.98 -8.69
C THR A 36 -5.89 -12.12 -9.78
N ILE A 37 -7.22 -12.02 -9.82
CA ILE A 37 -7.92 -11.16 -10.80
C ILE A 37 -7.52 -9.69 -10.57
N ARG A 38 -7.54 -9.23 -9.31
CA ARG A 38 -7.16 -7.86 -8.95
C ARG A 38 -5.72 -7.55 -9.37
N THR A 39 -4.77 -8.44 -9.08
CA THR A 39 -3.35 -8.23 -9.43
C THR A 39 -3.14 -8.25 -10.93
N GLY A 40 -3.85 -9.10 -11.68
CA GLY A 40 -3.82 -9.12 -13.13
C GLY A 40 -4.29 -7.79 -13.75
N VAL A 41 -5.44 -7.28 -13.30
CA VAL A 41 -5.96 -5.97 -13.77
C VAL A 41 -4.99 -4.84 -13.43
N LEU A 42 -4.47 -4.82 -12.20
CA LEU A 42 -3.49 -3.82 -11.77
C LEU A 42 -2.21 -3.87 -12.60
N PHE A 43 -1.67 -5.06 -12.84
CA PHE A 43 -0.47 -5.25 -13.64
C PHE A 43 -0.65 -4.67 -15.05
N LEU A 44 -1.77 -4.96 -15.71
CA LEU A 44 -2.06 -4.43 -17.05
C LEU A 44 -2.11 -2.89 -17.04
N ILE A 45 -2.83 -2.29 -16.10
CA ILE A 45 -2.95 -0.82 -16.00
C ILE A 45 -1.58 -0.17 -15.76
N VAL A 46 -0.78 -0.73 -14.85
CA VAL A 46 0.56 -0.20 -14.53
C VAL A 46 1.52 -0.33 -15.71
N VAL A 47 1.48 -1.43 -16.45
CA VAL A 47 2.30 -1.63 -17.66
C VAL A 47 1.91 -0.63 -18.75
N VAL A 48 0.60 -0.42 -18.99
CA VAL A 48 0.13 0.57 -19.97
C VAL A 48 0.57 1.98 -19.56
N ASN A 49 0.45 2.33 -18.27
CA ASN A 49 0.96 3.61 -17.76
C ASN A 49 2.47 3.77 -17.98
N ALA A 50 3.27 2.75 -17.68
CA ALA A 50 4.72 2.77 -17.90
C ALA A 50 5.09 2.90 -19.38
N TRP A 51 4.30 2.28 -20.27
CA TRP A 51 4.48 2.41 -21.71
C TRP A 51 4.17 3.82 -22.22
N MET A 52 3.03 4.38 -21.82
CA MET A 52 2.62 5.75 -22.17
C MET A 52 3.61 6.79 -21.65
N ALA A 53 4.15 6.60 -20.45
CA ALA A 53 5.15 7.47 -19.86
C ALA A 53 6.56 7.30 -20.47
N GLY A 54 6.76 6.34 -21.38
CA GLY A 54 8.05 6.06 -22.00
C GLY A 54 9.06 5.31 -21.09
N GLY A 55 8.70 5.01 -19.84
CA GLY A 55 9.60 4.42 -18.85
C GLY A 55 10.10 3.01 -19.19
N LEU A 56 9.45 2.30 -20.12
CA LEU A 56 9.93 1.00 -20.61
C LEU A 56 11.25 1.11 -21.41
N LYS A 57 11.59 2.30 -21.92
CA LYS A 57 12.86 2.54 -22.63
C LYS A 57 14.06 2.56 -21.68
N ASP A 58 13.84 2.99 -20.45
CA ASP A 58 14.88 3.10 -19.42
C ASP A 58 15.12 1.78 -18.67
N ALA A 59 14.34 0.74 -18.97
CA ALA A 59 14.43 -0.56 -18.29
C ALA A 59 15.82 -1.20 -18.38
N LYS A 60 16.57 -0.94 -19.46
CA LYS A 60 17.95 -1.44 -19.65
C LYS A 60 19.00 -0.67 -18.85
N ALA A 61 18.67 0.53 -18.38
CA ALA A 61 19.59 1.40 -17.64
C ALA A 61 19.46 1.24 -16.11
N ILE A 62 18.58 0.36 -15.63
CA ILE A 62 18.33 0.20 -14.19
C ILE A 62 19.55 -0.45 -13.51
N PRO A 63 20.14 0.19 -12.49
CA PRO A 63 21.23 -0.39 -11.73
C PRO A 63 20.79 -1.68 -11.01
N GLN A 64 21.66 -2.69 -10.94
CA GLN A 64 21.37 -3.97 -10.27
C GLN A 64 20.96 -3.79 -8.79
N LYS A 65 21.54 -2.80 -8.10
CA LYS A 65 21.15 -2.45 -6.73
C LYS A 65 19.70 -1.94 -6.64
N ALA A 66 19.23 -1.20 -7.64
CA ALA A 66 17.84 -0.73 -7.70
C ALA A 66 16.88 -1.90 -7.96
N LEU A 67 17.26 -2.85 -8.84
CA LEU A 67 16.49 -4.08 -9.07
C LEU A 67 16.31 -4.88 -7.78
N PHE A 68 17.36 -5.02 -6.96
CA PHE A 68 17.25 -5.68 -5.66
C PHE A 68 16.19 -5.04 -4.76
N TRP A 69 16.19 -3.72 -4.64
CA TRP A 69 15.18 -3.00 -3.85
C TRP A 69 13.77 -3.15 -4.44
N PHE A 70 13.61 -3.12 -5.76
CA PHE A 70 12.30 -3.35 -6.40
C PHE A 70 11.78 -4.77 -6.20
N VAL A 71 12.65 -5.78 -6.28
CA VAL A 71 12.27 -7.18 -6.00
C VAL A 71 11.86 -7.32 -4.53
N LEU A 72 12.63 -6.78 -3.60
CA LEU A 72 12.32 -6.83 -2.17
C LEU A 72 10.99 -6.11 -1.86
N ALA A 73 10.74 -4.96 -2.47
CA ALA A 73 9.48 -4.23 -2.36
C ALA A 73 8.31 -5.04 -2.95
N GLY A 74 8.50 -5.69 -4.10
CA GLY A 74 7.47 -6.53 -4.73
C GLY A 74 7.10 -7.74 -3.87
N VAL A 75 8.10 -8.46 -3.36
CA VAL A 75 7.90 -9.60 -2.44
C VAL A 75 7.18 -9.16 -1.17
N SER A 76 7.65 -8.06 -0.55
CA SER A 76 7.02 -7.51 0.66
C SER A 76 5.55 -7.14 0.42
N THR A 77 5.26 -6.52 -0.73
CA THR A 77 3.89 -6.16 -1.14
C THR A 77 3.01 -7.38 -1.35
N ALA A 78 3.52 -8.43 -2.01
CA ALA A 78 2.77 -9.67 -2.25
C ALA A 78 2.42 -10.37 -0.94
N VAL A 79 3.40 -10.51 -0.03
CA VAL A 79 3.20 -11.08 1.31
C VAL A 79 2.16 -10.25 2.08
N TYR A 80 2.32 -8.93 2.10
CA TYR A 80 1.36 -8.00 2.70
C TYR A 80 -0.07 -8.21 2.19
N TRP A 81 -0.28 -8.24 0.86
CA TRP A 81 -1.61 -8.43 0.29
C TRP A 81 -2.21 -9.80 0.61
N ILE A 82 -1.44 -10.87 0.61
CA ILE A 82 -1.96 -12.21 0.94
C ILE A 82 -2.58 -12.20 2.35
N PHE A 83 -1.86 -11.67 3.34
CA PHE A 83 -2.38 -11.61 4.72
C PHE A 83 -3.48 -10.56 4.89
N PHE A 84 -3.33 -9.39 4.27
CA PHE A 84 -4.30 -8.30 4.34
C PHE A 84 -5.66 -8.72 3.77
N PHE A 85 -5.70 -9.36 2.59
CA PHE A 85 -6.95 -9.81 1.99
C PHE A 85 -7.59 -10.97 2.77
N LYS A 86 -6.78 -11.86 3.34
CA LYS A 86 -7.26 -12.93 4.23
C LYS A 86 -7.95 -12.35 5.48
N ALA A 87 -7.34 -11.36 6.14
CA ALA A 87 -7.95 -10.65 7.27
C ALA A 87 -9.18 -9.84 6.85
N MET A 88 -9.11 -9.16 5.70
CA MET A 88 -10.22 -8.40 5.15
C MET A 88 -11.42 -9.29 4.81
N LYS A 89 -11.22 -10.56 4.47
CA LYS A 89 -12.34 -11.50 4.25
C LYS A 89 -13.11 -11.79 5.53
N THR A 90 -12.42 -12.01 6.66
CA THR A 90 -13.03 -12.43 7.93
C THR A 90 -13.51 -11.27 8.81
N ALA A 91 -12.97 -10.06 8.63
CA ALA A 91 -13.32 -8.89 9.44
C ALA A 91 -13.90 -7.74 8.60
N ASN A 92 -14.35 -6.69 9.28
CA ASN A 92 -14.84 -5.46 8.63
C ASN A 92 -13.70 -4.73 7.92
N VAL A 93 -13.95 -4.25 6.71
CA VAL A 93 -12.95 -3.52 5.90
C VAL A 93 -12.41 -2.33 6.68
N SER A 94 -13.28 -1.56 7.33
CA SER A 94 -12.90 -0.39 8.10
C SER A 94 -11.93 -0.72 9.24
N VAL A 95 -12.13 -1.85 9.93
CA VAL A 95 -11.24 -2.27 11.04
C VAL A 95 -9.88 -2.70 10.49
N VAL A 96 -9.87 -3.56 9.46
CA VAL A 96 -8.63 -4.06 8.86
C VAL A 96 -7.83 -2.95 8.18
N SER A 97 -8.49 -2.04 7.46
CA SER A 97 -7.84 -0.89 6.84
C SER A 97 -7.28 0.10 7.86
N THR A 98 -7.87 0.18 9.05
CA THR A 98 -7.37 1.05 10.11
C THR A 98 -6.14 0.43 10.78
N ILE A 99 -6.17 -0.88 11.08
CA ILE A 99 -4.98 -1.62 11.55
C ILE A 99 -3.83 -1.46 10.56
N ASP A 100 -4.11 -1.54 9.25
CA ASP A 100 -3.14 -1.32 8.19
C ASP A 100 -2.48 0.07 8.23
N LYS A 101 -3.20 1.13 8.64
CA LYS A 101 -2.59 2.46 8.85
C LYS A 101 -1.56 2.49 9.98
N GLY A 102 -1.61 1.53 10.90
CA GLY A 102 -0.57 1.35 11.92
C GLY A 102 0.81 1.01 11.33
N SER A 103 0.90 0.56 10.07
CA SER A 103 2.17 0.32 9.37
C SER A 103 3.08 1.55 9.30
N ILE A 104 2.52 2.75 9.53
CA ILE A 104 3.29 4.00 9.60
C ILE A 104 4.44 3.94 10.61
N LEU A 105 4.32 3.18 11.71
CA LEU A 105 5.39 3.00 12.68
C LEU A 105 6.57 2.22 12.11
N ILE A 106 6.27 1.16 11.37
CA ILE A 106 7.28 0.35 10.70
C ILE A 106 7.94 1.19 9.60
N THR A 107 7.14 1.96 8.85
CA THR A 107 7.66 2.90 7.85
C THR A 107 8.63 3.90 8.48
N PHE A 108 8.29 4.53 9.60
CA PHE A 108 9.19 5.48 10.26
C PHE A 108 10.46 4.83 10.79
N LEU A 109 10.35 3.64 11.39
CA LEU A 109 11.51 2.90 11.86
C LEU A 109 12.45 2.55 10.70
N LEU A 110 11.91 2.03 9.60
CA LEU A 110 12.70 1.66 8.42
C LEU A 110 13.24 2.89 7.68
N SER A 111 12.48 3.98 7.57
CA SER A 111 12.94 5.26 7.03
C SER A 111 14.13 5.81 7.81
N TYR A 112 14.07 5.76 9.15
CA TYR A 112 15.19 6.18 9.99
C TYR A 112 16.42 5.29 9.80
N LEU A 113 16.24 3.96 9.83
CA LEU A 113 17.36 3.00 9.77
C LEU A 113 17.99 2.87 8.38
N LEU A 114 17.19 2.92 7.31
CA LEU A 114 17.64 2.64 5.94
C LEU A 114 17.85 3.91 5.11
N LEU A 115 17.03 4.94 5.34
CA LEU A 115 17.05 6.20 4.56
C LEU A 115 17.67 7.37 5.34
N ASN A 116 18.01 7.18 6.62
CA ASN A 116 18.52 8.22 7.52
C ASN A 116 17.58 9.44 7.64
N GLU A 117 16.27 9.22 7.50
CA GLU A 117 15.29 10.30 7.66
C GLU A 117 15.15 10.68 9.15
N PRO A 118 15.19 11.97 9.50
CA PRO A 118 15.14 12.40 10.90
C PRO A 118 13.75 12.14 11.49
N ILE A 119 13.70 11.43 12.62
CA ILE A 119 12.48 11.29 13.42
C ILE A 119 12.24 12.59 14.18
N THR A 120 11.25 13.37 13.74
CA THR A 120 10.89 14.62 14.40
C THR A 120 9.83 14.40 15.48
N PRO A 121 9.78 15.24 16.54
CA PRO A 121 8.73 15.15 17.55
C PRO A 121 7.30 15.28 16.98
N LYS A 122 7.12 16.09 15.92
CA LYS A 122 5.83 16.21 15.21
C LYS A 122 5.39 14.89 14.60
N LEU A 123 6.33 14.14 14.04
CA LEU A 123 6.08 12.82 13.46
C LEU A 123 5.62 11.83 14.52
N LEU A 124 6.30 11.80 15.67
CA LEU A 124 5.97 10.92 16.79
C LEU A 124 4.59 11.22 17.38
N ILE A 125 4.24 12.49 17.53
CA ILE A 125 2.90 12.90 17.99
C ILE A 125 1.84 12.44 16.99
N GLY A 126 2.03 12.71 15.69
CA GLY A 126 1.12 12.28 14.64
C GLY A 126 0.96 10.76 14.59
N ALA A 127 2.06 10.01 14.69
CA ALA A 127 2.06 8.55 14.75
C ALA A 127 1.23 8.05 15.93
N THR A 128 1.46 8.61 17.11
CA THR A 128 0.75 8.25 18.34
C THR A 128 -0.75 8.50 18.20
N LEU A 129 -1.15 9.63 17.63
CA LEU A 129 -2.56 9.93 17.36
C LEU A 129 -3.20 8.93 16.37
N ILE A 130 -2.47 8.50 15.34
CA ILE A 130 -2.93 7.46 14.42
C ILE A 130 -3.11 6.12 15.15
N ILE A 131 -2.16 5.73 16.00
CA ILE A 131 -2.28 4.49 16.82
C ILE A 131 -3.50 4.59 17.74
N VAL A 132 -3.64 5.68 18.48
CA VAL A 132 -4.74 5.87 19.43
C VAL A 132 -6.08 5.84 18.69
N GLY A 133 -6.20 6.56 17.57
CA GLY A 133 -7.39 6.52 16.73
C GLY A 133 -7.68 5.12 16.19
N THR A 134 -6.64 4.36 15.85
CA THR A 134 -6.75 2.96 15.41
C THR A 134 -7.30 2.08 16.53
N LEU A 135 -6.78 2.20 17.75
CA LEU A 135 -7.26 1.44 18.91
C LEU A 135 -8.72 1.74 19.26
N VAL A 136 -9.16 2.99 19.08
CA VAL A 136 -10.56 3.40 19.28
C VAL A 136 -11.49 2.76 18.25
N LEU A 137 -11.05 2.58 17.01
CA LEU A 137 -11.87 1.99 15.93
C LEU A 137 -11.91 0.46 15.96
N ILE A 138 -10.97 -0.19 16.64
CA ILE A 138 -10.90 -1.65 16.76
C ILE A 138 -11.78 -2.15 17.93
N LYS A 139 -11.91 -1.36 18.99
CA LYS A 139 -12.77 -1.66 20.16
C LYS A 139 -14.22 -1.30 19.87
#